data_AF-A0A956L9N0-F1
#
_entry.id   AF-A0A956L9N0-F1
#
_cell.length_a   1.000
_cell.length_b   1.000
_cell.length_c   1.000
_cell.angle_alpha   90.00
_cell.angle_beta   90.00
_cell.angle_gamma   90.00
#
_symmetry.space_group_name_H-M   'P 1'
#
loop_
_entity.id
_entity.type
_entity.pdbx_description
1 polymer ?
#
loop_
_entity_poly.entity_id
_entity_poly.type
_entity_poly.pdbx_seq_one_letter_code
_entity_poly.pdbx_strand_id
1 'polypeptide(L)'
;MRSALVIAVCASLAFGAAPAWGSATAAWSPAPGPNGAPDDDEEAVEQAEAAWSRGDWAGVRAVLEPVAEDSGRLGDPRLREKGLCLLADAIVNDAELDEQERRGMAATYLQLLLDADPDWRLPPAIYSPDLFELFVEVQDQRSQQTSKQCQTDLNACQADMAEKSAELEELRSRHVSLQQRYADQDVEVRRQVARSRVFAAIPFGIGHFYNGERALGGVMLGTELAVGAAGLTLILYRTIADGCRRQRGFQRGSLICSNRDIEGILRRRKAEELVGWVFLGSIALDIFLAQFRFKPFKTQTVERVPRRVLDAEGDGSDGGPAGRRRNRKPRAKVRPTAGGDRHGVSLGVSVRF
;
A
#
# COMPACT_ATOMS: atom_id res chain seq x y z
N MET A 1 -15.18 22.61 -20.79
CA MET A 1 -14.19 22.65 -19.70
C MET A 1 -13.03 21.74 -20.11
N ARG A 2 -12.17 22.22 -21.02
CA ARG A 2 -10.85 22.82 -20.77
C ARG A 2 -9.91 21.92 -19.94
N SER A 3 -8.99 21.32 -20.70
CA SER A 3 -7.83 20.52 -20.35
C SER A 3 -6.84 21.25 -19.44
N ALA A 4 -6.12 20.49 -18.61
CA ALA A 4 -4.74 20.77 -18.24
C ALA A 4 -4.10 19.49 -17.66
N LEU A 5 -3.28 18.81 -18.48
CA LEU A 5 -2.41 17.72 -18.07
C LEU A 5 -1.02 18.33 -17.86
N VAL A 6 -0.52 18.23 -16.63
CA VAL A 6 0.81 18.71 -16.22
C VAL A 6 1.85 17.66 -16.64
N ILE A 7 2.82 18.07 -17.45
CA ILE A 7 4.00 17.25 -17.78
C ILE A 7 5.19 17.80 -16.98
N ALA A 8 5.82 16.89 -16.24
CA ALA A 8 6.93 17.13 -15.34
C ALA A 8 8.23 17.47 -16.10
N VAL A 9 8.99 18.39 -15.50
CA VAL A 9 10.31 18.83 -15.92
C VAL A 9 11.35 17.77 -15.53
N CYS A 10 12.08 17.23 -16.52
CA CYS A 10 13.25 16.41 -16.30
C CYS A 10 14.45 17.28 -15.90
N ALA A 11 15.06 16.96 -14.77
CA ALA A 11 16.30 17.55 -14.30
C ALA A 11 17.50 16.91 -15.00
N SER A 12 18.32 17.72 -15.65
CA SER A 12 19.59 17.33 -16.26
C SER A 12 20.73 17.54 -15.25
N LEU A 13 21.30 16.46 -14.72
CA LEU A 13 22.55 16.48 -13.95
C LEU A 13 23.72 16.43 -14.94
N ALA A 14 24.47 17.53 -15.02
CA ALA A 14 25.74 17.58 -15.74
C ALA A 14 26.86 17.12 -14.79
N PHE A 15 27.46 15.97 -15.09
CA PHE A 15 28.73 15.53 -14.50
C PHE A 15 29.87 16.36 -15.10
N GLY A 16 30.47 17.23 -14.29
CA GLY A 16 31.71 17.91 -14.63
C GLY A 16 32.89 16.98 -14.43
N ALA A 17 33.55 16.62 -15.53
CA ALA A 17 34.86 15.96 -15.51
C ALA A 17 35.95 17.00 -15.19
N ALA A 18 36.67 16.81 -14.09
CA ALA A 18 37.86 17.58 -13.76
C ALA A 18 39.09 16.98 -14.49
N PRO A 19 39.98 17.81 -15.07
CA PRO A 19 41.23 17.34 -15.66
C PRO A 19 42.23 16.95 -14.58
N ALA A 20 42.74 15.72 -14.67
CA ALA A 20 43.90 15.25 -13.95
C ALA A 20 45.16 15.96 -14.48
N TRP A 21 45.70 16.91 -13.72
CA TRP A 21 47.04 17.43 -13.93
C TRP A 21 47.98 16.72 -12.95
N GLY A 22 48.75 15.79 -13.51
CA GLY A 22 49.86 15.16 -12.84
C GLY A 22 50.98 16.17 -12.62
N SER A 23 51.29 16.40 -11.36
CA SER A 23 52.56 16.97 -10.93
C SER A 23 53.35 15.83 -10.30
N ALA A 24 54.27 15.24 -11.06
CA ALA A 24 55.29 14.36 -10.52
C ALA A 24 56.22 15.21 -9.65
N THR A 25 55.93 15.28 -8.36
CA THR A 25 56.88 15.76 -7.36
C THR A 25 57.96 14.70 -7.22
N ALA A 26 59.17 15.06 -7.61
CA ALA A 26 60.37 14.28 -7.35
C ALA A 26 60.41 13.92 -5.87
N ALA A 27 60.39 12.62 -5.59
CA ALA A 27 60.65 12.07 -4.27
C ALA A 27 62.06 12.48 -3.86
N TRP A 28 62.15 13.51 -3.03
CA TRP A 28 63.33 13.77 -2.22
C TRP A 28 63.24 12.78 -1.07
N SER A 29 63.99 11.68 -1.14
CA SER A 29 64.20 10.83 0.03
C SER A 29 64.93 11.68 1.07
N PRO A 30 64.31 12.01 2.21
CA PRO A 30 65.07 12.57 3.31
C PRO A 30 66.10 11.52 3.72
N ALA A 31 67.33 11.96 3.95
CA ALA A 31 68.32 11.13 4.63
C ALA A 31 67.68 10.59 5.92
N PRO A 32 67.90 9.31 6.29
CA PRO A 32 67.35 8.75 7.51
C PRO A 32 67.81 9.62 8.69
N GLY A 33 66.88 10.38 9.24
CA GLY A 33 67.08 11.00 10.54
C GLY A 33 67.34 9.89 11.54
N PRO A 34 68.24 10.08 12.52
CA PRO A 34 68.71 8.99 13.38
C PRO A 34 67.65 8.35 14.31
N ASN A 35 66.36 8.67 14.21
CA ASN A 35 65.31 8.17 15.11
C ASN A 35 63.94 8.00 14.40
N GLY A 36 63.91 7.39 13.21
CA GLY A 36 62.62 6.92 12.64
C GLY A 36 62.22 5.61 13.32
N ALA A 37 60.97 5.50 13.77
CA ALA A 37 60.45 4.23 14.27
C ALA A 37 60.61 3.15 13.18
N PRO A 38 61.03 1.91 13.52
CA PRO A 38 61.16 0.82 12.56
C PRO A 38 59.87 0.62 11.76
N ASP A 39 59.98 0.22 10.49
CA ASP A 39 58.81 -0.10 9.65
C ASP A 39 58.10 -1.37 10.11
N ASP A 40 58.82 -2.28 10.79
CA ASP A 40 58.27 -3.49 11.37
C ASP A 40 57.80 -3.26 12.82
N ASP A 41 56.59 -3.74 13.12
CA ASP A 41 55.94 -3.54 14.42
C ASP A 41 56.62 -4.34 15.53
N GLU A 42 57.07 -5.56 15.23
CA GLU A 42 57.76 -6.44 16.18
C GLU A 42 59.11 -5.83 16.56
N GLU A 43 59.90 -5.38 15.57
CA GLU A 43 61.17 -4.68 15.81
C GLU A 43 60.98 -3.40 16.64
N ALA A 44 59.94 -2.60 16.36
CA ALA A 44 59.65 -1.41 17.14
C ALA A 44 59.35 -1.73 18.62
N VAL A 45 58.54 -2.76 18.90
CA VAL A 45 58.22 -3.19 20.27
C VAL A 45 59.44 -3.76 20.99
N GLU A 46 60.30 -4.53 20.33
CA GLU A 46 61.55 -5.04 20.91
C GLU A 46 62.54 -3.91 21.24
N GLN A 47 62.71 -2.94 20.32
CA GLN A 47 63.56 -1.77 20.56
C GLN A 47 63.05 -0.94 21.74
N ALA A 48 61.73 -0.76 21.83
CA ALA A 48 61.09 -0.06 22.94
C ALA A 48 61.25 -0.81 24.27
N GLU A 49 61.07 -2.14 24.30
CA GLU A 49 61.31 -2.95 25.49
C GLU A 49 62.77 -2.83 25.98
N ALA A 50 63.72 -2.82 25.05
CA ALA A 50 65.12 -2.60 25.39
C ALA A 50 65.35 -1.21 26.00
N ALA A 51 64.74 -0.15 25.47
CA ALA A 51 64.81 1.21 26.04
C ALA A 51 64.14 1.29 27.42
N TRP A 52 62.95 0.70 27.56
CA TRP A 52 62.18 0.62 28.81
C TRP A 52 63.00 -0.06 29.92
N SER A 53 63.67 -1.19 29.61
CA SER A 53 64.51 -1.90 30.57
C SER A 53 65.73 -1.10 31.09
N ARG A 54 66.14 -0.07 30.35
CA ARG A 54 67.22 0.86 30.75
C ARG A 54 66.70 2.09 31.50
N GLY A 55 65.38 2.27 31.61
CA GLY A 55 64.76 3.49 32.13
C GLY A 55 64.82 4.69 31.17
N ASP A 56 65.01 4.43 29.86
CA ASP A 56 65.03 5.48 28.82
C ASP A 56 63.60 5.74 28.30
N TRP A 57 62.80 6.44 29.10
CA TRP A 57 61.38 6.68 28.83
C TRP A 57 61.13 7.51 27.57
N ALA A 58 61.97 8.52 27.32
CA ALA A 58 61.92 9.33 26.11
C ALA A 58 62.22 8.50 24.85
N GLY A 59 63.17 7.56 24.95
CA GLY A 59 63.45 6.59 23.88
C GLY A 59 62.27 5.69 23.55
N VAL A 60 61.55 5.18 24.57
CA VAL A 60 60.33 4.38 24.37
C VAL A 60 59.26 5.17 23.62
N ARG A 61 59.02 6.42 24.05
CA ARG A 61 58.07 7.34 23.40
C ARG A 61 58.43 7.59 21.94
N ALA A 62 59.68 7.95 21.66
CA ALA A 62 60.14 8.23 20.31
C ALA A 62 59.95 7.06 19.33
N VAL A 63 60.02 5.82 19.82
CA VAL A 63 59.82 4.61 19.01
C VAL A 63 58.34 4.24 18.90
N LEU A 64 57.59 4.19 19.99
CA LEU A 64 56.23 3.63 20.00
C LEU A 64 55.11 4.64 19.74
N GLU A 65 55.29 5.92 20.02
CA GLU A 65 54.27 6.95 19.77
C GLU A 65 53.85 7.03 18.29
N PRO A 66 54.75 7.15 17.30
CA PRO A 66 54.34 7.16 15.88
C PRO A 66 53.71 5.83 15.43
N VAL A 67 54.08 4.72 16.08
CA VAL A 67 53.52 3.39 15.81
C VAL A 67 52.10 3.27 16.37
N ALA A 68 51.84 3.85 17.53
CA ALA A 68 50.52 3.85 18.17
C ALA A 68 49.54 4.84 17.52
N GLU A 69 50.02 5.97 16.99
CA GLU A 69 49.21 6.95 16.26
C GLU A 69 48.71 6.42 14.92
N ASP A 70 49.48 5.55 14.26
CA ASP A 70 49.06 4.91 13.01
C ASP A 70 48.12 3.72 13.29
N SER A 71 46.82 3.93 13.12
CA SER A 71 45.79 2.89 13.28
C SER A 71 45.99 1.63 12.43
N GLY A 72 46.82 1.67 11.38
CA GLY A 72 47.17 0.53 10.55
C GLY A 72 48.31 -0.34 11.11
N ARG A 73 49.05 0.16 12.10
CA ARG A 73 50.16 -0.54 12.75
C ARG A 73 49.70 -1.26 14.02
N LEU A 74 50.56 -2.13 14.55
CA LEU A 74 50.28 -3.05 15.65
C LEU A 74 49.07 -3.95 15.35
N GLY A 75 49.08 -4.60 14.18
CA GLY A 75 47.99 -5.46 13.73
C GLY A 75 47.79 -6.71 14.60
N ASP A 76 48.87 -7.23 15.20
CA ASP A 76 48.79 -8.34 16.16
C ASP A 76 48.29 -7.82 17.53
N PRO A 77 47.16 -8.36 18.05
CA PRO A 77 46.65 -8.00 19.37
C PRO A 77 47.70 -8.07 20.48
N ARG A 78 48.58 -9.07 20.47
CA ARG A 78 49.58 -9.24 21.54
C ARG A 78 50.67 -8.18 21.49
N LEU A 79 51.15 -7.84 20.30
CA LEU A 79 52.13 -6.77 20.11
C LEU A 79 51.51 -5.42 20.44
N ARG A 80 50.24 -5.20 20.09
CA ARG A 80 49.49 -3.99 20.45
C ARG A 80 49.35 -3.83 21.95
N GLU A 81 48.91 -4.87 22.66
CA GLU A 81 48.79 -4.84 24.12
C GLU A 81 50.13 -4.49 24.76
N LYS A 82 51.21 -5.20 24.39
CA LYS A 82 52.54 -4.98 24.92
C LYS A 82 53.06 -3.57 24.61
N GLY A 83 52.94 -3.12 23.36
CA GLY A 83 53.40 -1.81 22.91
C GLY A 83 52.66 -0.67 23.62
N LEU A 84 51.34 -0.70 23.67
CA LEU A 84 50.55 0.33 24.35
C LEU A 84 50.81 0.38 25.86
N CYS A 85 51.01 -0.77 26.51
CA CYS A 85 51.39 -0.80 27.92
C CYS A 85 52.77 -0.22 28.18
N LEU A 86 53.78 -0.58 27.38
CA LEU A 86 55.13 -0.03 27.49
C LEU A 86 55.15 1.48 27.26
N LEU A 87 54.40 1.95 26.26
CA LEU A 87 54.26 3.37 25.97
C LEU A 87 53.58 4.12 27.12
N ALA A 88 52.46 3.60 27.65
CA ALA A 88 51.76 4.21 28.77
C ALA A 88 52.64 4.25 30.03
N ASP A 89 53.37 3.18 30.35
CA ASP A 89 54.29 3.14 31.48
C ASP A 89 55.44 4.15 31.33
N ALA A 90 56.04 4.21 30.13
CA ALA A 90 57.09 5.18 29.85
C ALA A 90 56.60 6.62 29.98
N ILE A 91 55.40 6.94 29.48
CA ILE A 91 54.81 8.28 29.62
C ILE A 91 54.57 8.65 31.09
N VAL A 92 54.08 7.72 31.92
CA VAL A 92 53.85 8.01 33.35
C VAL A 92 55.17 8.34 34.07
N ASN A 93 56.27 7.68 33.69
CA ASN A 93 57.58 7.81 34.34
C ASN A 93 58.50 8.86 33.69
N ASP A 94 58.10 9.48 32.58
CA ASP A 94 58.92 10.47 31.87
C ASP A 94 59.03 11.79 32.67
N ALA A 95 60.22 12.13 33.17
CA ALA A 95 60.41 13.35 33.96
C ALA A 95 60.36 14.64 33.10
N GLU A 96 60.45 14.54 31.78
CA GLU A 96 60.45 15.70 30.88
C GLU A 96 59.06 16.32 30.68
N LEU A 97 58.00 15.53 30.91
CA LEU A 97 56.61 15.96 30.75
C LEU A 97 56.01 16.46 32.06
N ASP A 98 55.02 17.37 31.95
CA ASP A 98 54.23 17.81 33.10
C ASP A 98 53.35 16.66 33.64
N GLU A 99 53.13 16.62 34.96
CA GLU A 99 52.38 15.52 35.59
C GLU A 99 50.96 15.36 35.02
N GLN A 100 50.28 16.47 34.73
CA GLN A 100 48.93 16.43 34.18
C GLN A 100 48.94 15.91 32.73
N GLU A 101 49.95 16.30 31.96
CA GLU A 101 50.15 15.84 30.58
C GLU A 101 50.47 14.34 30.55
N ARG A 102 51.36 13.86 31.42
CA ARG A 102 51.69 12.42 31.55
C ARG A 102 50.46 11.58 31.82
N ARG A 103 49.69 11.94 32.85
CA ARG A 103 48.48 11.18 33.22
C ARG A 103 47.45 11.20 32.09
N GLY A 104 47.26 12.34 31.44
CA GLY A 104 46.30 12.47 30.32
C GLY A 104 46.68 11.62 29.10
N MET A 105 47.95 11.67 28.69
CA MET A 105 48.43 10.89 27.55
C MET A 105 48.42 9.38 27.85
N ALA A 106 48.94 8.96 29.00
CA ALA A 106 48.92 7.55 29.39
C ALA A 106 47.49 7.01 29.53
N ALA A 107 46.57 7.79 30.09
CA ALA A 107 45.15 7.42 30.14
C ALA A 107 44.55 7.21 28.75
N THR A 108 44.95 8.01 27.76
CA THR A 108 44.48 7.86 26.37
C THR A 108 44.93 6.52 25.77
N TYR A 109 46.19 6.13 25.96
CA TYR A 109 46.68 4.83 25.48
C TYR A 109 46.07 3.64 26.23
N LEU A 110 45.84 3.77 27.54
CA LEU A 110 45.10 2.76 28.32
C LEU A 110 43.63 2.64 27.88
N GLN A 111 42.99 3.76 27.48
CA GLN A 111 41.65 3.73 26.90
C GLN A 111 41.64 3.01 25.56
N LEU A 112 42.59 3.32 24.66
CA LEU A 112 42.75 2.61 23.38
C LEU A 112 42.95 1.10 23.58
N LEU A 113 43.73 0.72 24.60
CA LEU A 113 43.92 -0.68 24.97
C LEU A 113 42.62 -1.34 25.42
N LEU A 114 41.88 -0.71 26.34
CA LEU A 114 40.60 -1.22 26.85
C LEU A 114 39.46 -1.18 25.81
N ASP A 115 39.58 -0.34 24.78
CA ASP A 115 38.69 -0.34 23.62
C ASP A 115 38.93 -1.55 22.73
N ALA A 116 40.18 -2.00 22.61
CA ALA A 116 40.52 -3.22 21.88
C ALA A 116 40.18 -4.50 22.67
N ASP A 117 40.50 -4.53 23.96
CA ASP A 117 40.17 -5.64 24.87
C ASP A 117 39.62 -5.13 26.22
N PRO A 118 38.29 -5.16 26.43
CA PRO A 118 37.66 -4.74 27.68
C PRO A 118 37.98 -5.65 28.90
N ASP A 119 38.33 -6.90 28.65
CA ASP A 119 38.61 -7.89 29.71
C ASP A 119 40.09 -7.92 30.10
N TRP A 120 40.93 -7.15 29.40
CA TRP A 120 42.34 -7.02 29.69
C TRP A 120 42.60 -6.52 31.12
N ARG A 121 43.66 -7.03 31.76
CA ARG A 121 44.07 -6.67 33.12
C ARG A 121 45.58 -6.46 33.15
N LEU A 122 45.99 -5.35 33.76
CA LEU A 122 47.40 -5.04 33.97
C LEU A 122 48.05 -6.08 34.91
N PRO A 123 49.07 -6.84 34.46
CA PRO A 123 49.79 -7.77 35.31
C PRO A 123 50.44 -7.06 36.51
N PRO A 124 50.14 -7.46 37.76
CA PRO A 124 50.79 -6.85 38.92
C PRO A 124 52.28 -7.23 38.94
N ALA A 125 53.14 -6.28 39.31
CA ALA A 125 54.60 -6.42 39.49
C ALA A 125 55.50 -6.31 38.25
N ILE A 126 54.97 -6.17 37.04
CA ILE A 126 55.80 -5.90 35.84
C ILE A 126 56.00 -4.39 35.63
N TYR A 127 54.95 -3.61 35.82
CA TYR A 127 54.91 -2.18 35.52
C TYR A 127 54.98 -1.31 36.76
N SER A 128 55.16 0.00 36.57
CA SER A 128 55.25 0.95 37.67
C SER A 128 53.96 1.00 38.52
N PRO A 129 54.06 1.25 39.85
CA PRO A 129 52.88 1.43 40.70
C PRO A 129 51.97 2.56 40.22
N ASP A 130 52.54 3.65 39.71
CA ASP A 130 51.80 4.82 39.22
C ASP A 130 50.92 4.48 38.01
N LEU A 131 51.41 3.62 37.10
CA LEU A 131 50.60 3.11 35.98
C LEU A 131 49.44 2.25 36.48
N PHE A 132 49.66 1.42 37.51
CA PHE A 132 48.60 0.58 38.08
C PHE A 132 47.48 1.42 38.69
N GLU A 133 47.82 2.46 39.44
CA GLU A 133 46.83 3.40 39.97
C GLU A 133 46.05 4.10 38.86
N LEU A 134 46.74 4.57 37.81
CA LEU A 134 46.09 5.19 36.65
C LEU A 134 45.17 4.21 35.90
N PHE A 135 45.58 2.95 35.75
CA PHE A 135 44.75 1.91 35.14
C PHE A 135 43.45 1.67 35.90
N VAL A 136 43.52 1.56 37.23
CA VAL A 136 42.33 1.42 38.08
C VAL A 136 41.40 2.62 37.94
N GLU A 137 41.95 3.84 37.89
CA GLU A 137 41.19 5.06 37.66
C GLU A 137 40.46 5.06 36.31
N VAL A 138 41.17 4.72 35.22
CA VAL A 138 40.59 4.63 33.87
C VAL A 138 39.49 3.56 33.80
N GLN A 139 39.70 2.40 34.45
CA GLN A 139 38.71 1.33 34.51
C GLN A 139 37.44 1.77 35.27
N ASP A 140 37.60 2.44 36.41
CA ASP A 140 36.46 2.97 37.19
C ASP A 140 35.69 4.01 36.38
N GLN A 141 36.39 4.99 35.78
CA GLN A 141 35.78 6.00 34.91
C GLN A 141 34.97 5.37 33.75
N ARG A 142 35.53 4.36 33.08
CA ARG A 142 34.84 3.64 32.01
C ARG A 142 33.59 2.93 32.53
N SER A 143 33.69 2.23 33.67
CA SER A 143 32.54 1.53 34.28
C SER A 143 31.40 2.50 34.66
N GLN A 144 31.74 3.69 35.16
CA GLN A 144 30.79 4.75 35.47
C GLN A 144 30.15 5.33 34.21
N GLN A 145 30.90 5.49 33.13
CA GLN A 145 30.35 5.95 31.85
C GLN A 145 29.38 4.91 31.25
N THR A 146 29.79 3.63 31.22
CA THR A 146 28.95 2.54 30.70
C THR A 146 27.67 2.37 31.53
N SER A 147 27.73 2.47 32.86
CA SER A 147 26.54 2.38 33.71
C SER A 147 25.58 3.55 33.50
N LYS A 148 26.08 4.78 33.31
CA LYS A 148 25.27 5.96 32.96
C LYS A 148 24.59 5.80 31.60
N GLN A 149 25.30 5.29 30.60
CA GLN A 149 24.73 5.00 29.28
C GLN A 149 23.63 3.94 29.38
N CYS A 150 23.90 2.82 30.06
CA CYS A 150 22.91 1.77 30.28
C CYS A 150 21.65 2.29 31.00
N GLN A 151 21.80 3.15 32.01
CA GLN A 151 20.66 3.76 32.69
C GLN A 151 19.87 4.70 31.77
N THR A 152 20.56 5.44 30.91
CA THR A 152 19.93 6.33 29.91
C THR A 152 19.15 5.52 28.89
N ASP A 153 19.72 4.44 28.36
CA ASP A 153 19.09 3.56 27.39
C ASP A 153 17.88 2.82 27.98
N LEU A 154 17.98 2.38 29.24
CA LEU A 154 16.84 1.78 29.95
C LEU A 154 15.69 2.78 30.10
N ASN A 155 15.98 4.03 30.47
CA ASN A 155 14.95 5.07 30.60
C ASN A 155 14.33 5.41 29.23
N ALA A 156 15.13 5.47 28.17
CA ALA A 156 14.63 5.68 26.81
C ALA A 156 13.72 4.53 26.36
N CYS A 157 14.14 3.28 26.56
CA CYS A 157 13.35 2.10 26.24
C CYS A 157 12.02 2.06 27.02
N GLN A 158 12.03 2.45 28.29
CA GLN A 158 10.80 2.54 29.10
C GLN A 158 9.86 3.63 28.58
N ALA A 159 10.38 4.79 28.18
CA ALA A 159 9.59 5.86 27.59
C ALA A 159 8.96 5.43 26.25
N ASP A 160 9.72 4.77 25.38
CA ASP A 160 9.23 4.26 24.09
C ASP A 160 8.12 3.21 24.30
N MET A 161 8.30 2.30 25.26
CA MET A 161 7.29 1.30 25.59
C MET A 161 5.99 1.95 26.12
N ALA A 162 6.11 2.99 26.95
CA ALA A 162 4.98 3.75 27.45
C ALA A 162 4.24 4.48 26.31
N GLU A 163 4.97 5.15 25.42
CA GLU A 163 4.40 5.84 24.25
C GLU A 163 3.65 4.85 23.34
N LYS A 164 4.27 3.71 23.00
CA LYS A 164 3.64 2.68 22.16
C LYS A 164 2.41 2.07 22.81
N SER A 165 2.42 1.88 24.12
CA SER A 165 1.24 1.38 24.84
C SER A 165 0.07 2.38 24.80
N ALA A 166 0.35 3.68 24.98
CA ALA A 166 -0.66 4.73 24.87
C ALA A 166 -1.21 4.85 23.44
N GLU A 167 -0.34 4.76 22.42
CA GLU A 167 -0.74 4.77 21.00
C GLU A 167 -1.66 3.58 20.67
N LEU A 168 -1.37 2.39 21.19
CA LEU A 168 -2.22 1.21 21.01
C LEU A 168 -3.60 1.36 21.66
N GLU A 169 -3.66 1.95 22.86
CA GLU A 169 -4.94 2.23 23.52
C GLU A 169 -5.76 3.27 22.76
N GLU A 170 -5.13 4.33 22.27
CA GLU A 170 -5.79 5.33 21.43
C GLU A 170 -6.35 4.70 20.15
N LEU A 171 -5.54 3.90 19.43
CA LEU A 171 -5.97 3.22 18.21
C LEU A 171 -7.12 2.25 18.46
N ARG A 172 -7.10 1.51 19.58
CA ARG A 172 -8.21 0.63 19.98
C ARG A 172 -9.49 1.42 20.23
N SER A 173 -9.40 2.52 20.99
CA SER A 173 -10.56 3.37 21.27
C SER A 173 -11.14 3.98 19.98
N ARG A 174 -10.26 4.44 19.07
CA ARG A 174 -10.62 4.97 17.76
C ARG A 174 -11.29 3.90 16.90
N HIS A 175 -10.76 2.69 16.88
CA HIS A 175 -11.34 1.56 16.15
C HIS A 175 -12.76 1.24 16.63
N VAL A 176 -12.96 1.15 17.96
CA VAL A 176 -14.29 0.92 18.54
C VAL A 176 -15.26 2.05 18.17
N SER A 177 -14.83 3.31 18.25
CA SER A 177 -15.68 4.45 17.88
C SER A 177 -16.04 4.46 16.38
N LEU A 178 -15.11 4.08 15.50
CA LEU A 178 -15.36 3.98 14.06
C LEU A 178 -16.31 2.82 13.74
N GLN A 179 -16.15 1.68 14.41
CA GLN A 179 -17.08 0.56 14.28
C GLN A 179 -18.50 0.95 14.70
N GLN A 180 -18.64 1.69 15.81
CA GLN A 180 -19.94 2.22 16.25
C GLN A 180 -20.54 3.16 15.19
N ARG A 181 -19.78 4.15 14.71
CA ARG A 181 -20.24 5.08 13.66
C ARG A 181 -20.63 4.38 12.36
N TYR A 182 -19.90 3.33 11.98
CA TYR A 182 -20.20 2.53 10.79
C TYR A 182 -21.46 1.66 10.96
N ALA A 183 -21.67 1.11 12.15
CA ALA A 183 -22.87 0.35 12.50
C ALA A 183 -24.13 1.25 12.57
N ASP A 184 -23.96 2.50 12.98
CA ASP A 184 -25.03 3.51 13.06
C ASP A 184 -25.30 4.22 11.71
N GLN A 185 -24.51 3.96 10.67
CA GLN A 185 -24.73 4.57 9.37
C GLN A 185 -26.02 4.03 8.73
N ASP A 186 -26.92 4.94 8.37
CA ASP A 186 -28.14 4.62 7.64
C ASP A 186 -27.81 4.19 6.20
N VAL A 187 -28.32 3.03 5.80
CA VAL A 187 -28.16 2.49 4.45
C VAL A 187 -29.53 2.43 3.76
N GLU A 188 -29.59 2.91 2.52
CA GLU A 188 -30.80 2.82 1.70
C GLU A 188 -30.97 1.41 1.14
N VAL A 189 -31.95 0.67 1.64
CA VAL A 189 -32.28 -0.66 1.14
C VAL A 189 -33.16 -0.52 -0.10
N ARG A 190 -32.62 -0.93 -1.26
CA ARG A 190 -33.36 -0.94 -2.53
C ARG A 190 -33.91 -2.33 -2.79
N ARG A 191 -35.23 -2.49 -2.67
CA ARG A 191 -35.90 -3.73 -3.07
C ARG A 191 -36.03 -3.74 -4.59
N GLN A 192 -35.50 -4.78 -5.21
CA GLN A 192 -35.70 -5.03 -6.63
C GLN A 192 -37.02 -5.78 -6.79
N VAL A 193 -38.04 -5.10 -7.32
CA VAL A 193 -39.30 -5.76 -7.68
C VAL A 193 -39.17 -6.24 -9.12
N ALA A 194 -39.31 -7.54 -9.33
CA ALA A 194 -39.32 -8.15 -10.66
C ALA A 194 -40.58 -7.70 -11.41
N ARG A 195 -40.38 -7.21 -12.63
CA ARG A 195 -41.45 -6.82 -13.56
C ARG A 195 -41.80 -8.01 -14.45
N SER A 196 -43.08 -8.19 -14.76
CA SER A 196 -43.51 -9.25 -15.69
C SER A 196 -43.34 -8.80 -17.14
N ARG A 197 -42.78 -9.67 -17.99
CA ARG A 197 -42.63 -9.44 -19.45
C ARG A 197 -43.95 -9.47 -20.21
N VAL A 198 -45.00 -10.06 -19.62
CA VAL A 198 -46.31 -10.20 -20.26
C VAL A 198 -46.92 -8.84 -20.58
N PHE A 199 -46.70 -7.83 -19.72
CA PHE A 199 -47.20 -6.48 -19.96
C PHE A 199 -46.54 -5.77 -21.14
N ALA A 200 -45.35 -6.20 -21.58
CA ALA A 200 -44.69 -5.66 -22.76
C ALA A 200 -45.22 -6.25 -24.08
N ALA A 201 -46.14 -7.22 -24.03
CA ALA A 201 -46.80 -7.79 -25.22
C ALA A 201 -48.18 -7.16 -25.50
N ILE A 202 -48.65 -6.27 -24.63
CA ILE A 202 -49.96 -5.61 -24.78
C ILE A 202 -49.77 -4.37 -25.67
N PRO A 203 -50.55 -4.23 -26.76
CA PRO A 203 -50.48 -3.06 -27.65
C PRO A 203 -51.01 -1.78 -26.95
N PHE A 204 -51.11 -0.69 -27.70
CA PHE A 204 -51.56 0.62 -27.24
C PHE A 204 -50.58 1.30 -26.27
N GLY A 205 -49.29 1.03 -26.41
CA GLY A 205 -48.23 1.68 -25.62
C GLY A 205 -48.19 1.27 -24.15
N ILE A 206 -49.00 0.29 -23.72
CA ILE A 206 -49.11 -0.17 -22.33
C ILE A 206 -47.75 -0.70 -21.82
N GLY A 207 -47.01 -1.41 -22.67
CA GLY A 207 -45.66 -1.89 -22.35
C GLY A 207 -44.68 -0.75 -22.04
N HIS A 208 -44.75 0.36 -22.75
CA HIS A 208 -43.88 1.51 -22.54
C HIS A 208 -44.21 2.28 -21.25
N PHE A 209 -45.49 2.41 -20.92
CA PHE A 209 -45.89 2.97 -19.62
C PHE A 209 -45.41 2.10 -18.46
N TYR A 210 -45.48 0.77 -18.59
CA TYR A 210 -44.98 -0.16 -17.59
C TYR A 210 -43.45 -0.07 -17.41
N ASN A 211 -42.72 0.15 -18.51
CA ASN A 211 -41.27 0.39 -18.50
C ASN A 211 -40.89 1.77 -17.91
N GLY A 212 -41.83 2.71 -17.82
CA GLY A 212 -41.63 4.08 -17.30
C GLY A 212 -41.36 5.13 -18.38
N GLU A 213 -41.49 4.76 -19.66
CA GLU A 213 -41.26 5.64 -20.81
C GLU A 213 -42.57 6.30 -21.26
N ARG A 214 -43.07 7.27 -20.46
CA ARG A 214 -44.39 7.88 -20.67
C ARG A 214 -44.55 8.56 -22.03
N ALA A 215 -43.50 9.23 -22.52
CA ALA A 215 -43.55 9.94 -23.79
C ALA A 215 -43.75 8.98 -24.97
N LEU A 216 -42.99 7.88 -25.00
CA LEU A 216 -43.05 6.92 -26.09
C LEU A 216 -44.35 6.10 -26.07
N GLY A 217 -44.80 5.70 -24.87
CA GLY A 217 -46.13 5.09 -24.70
C GLY A 217 -47.26 6.00 -25.17
N GLY A 218 -47.16 7.31 -24.91
CA GLY A 218 -48.13 8.29 -25.40
C GLY A 218 -48.17 8.42 -26.93
N VAL A 219 -47.00 8.41 -27.59
CA VAL A 219 -46.92 8.49 -29.07
C VAL A 219 -47.50 7.25 -29.73
N MET A 220 -47.17 6.05 -29.23
CA MET A 220 -47.70 4.81 -29.80
C MET A 220 -49.20 4.68 -29.58
N LEU A 221 -49.69 4.96 -28.37
CA LEU A 221 -51.12 5.03 -28.08
C LEU A 221 -51.85 6.00 -29.01
N GLY A 222 -51.30 7.21 -29.18
CA GLY A 222 -51.89 8.23 -30.05
C GLY A 222 -51.94 7.80 -31.51
N THR A 223 -50.87 7.16 -32.00
CA THR A 223 -50.76 6.71 -33.39
C THR A 223 -51.69 5.54 -33.68
N GLU A 224 -51.71 4.53 -32.81
CA GLU A 224 -52.62 3.39 -32.95
C GLU A 224 -54.09 3.80 -32.84
N LEU A 225 -54.41 4.74 -31.95
CA LEU A 225 -55.75 5.29 -31.82
C LEU A 225 -56.15 6.08 -33.07
N ALA A 226 -55.27 6.91 -33.62
CA ALA A 226 -55.54 7.67 -34.83
C ALA A 226 -55.74 6.78 -36.06
N VAL A 227 -54.83 5.81 -36.27
CA VAL A 227 -54.92 4.86 -37.39
C VAL A 227 -56.13 3.92 -37.23
N GLY A 228 -56.37 3.42 -36.02
CA GLY A 228 -57.53 2.59 -35.70
C GLY A 228 -58.85 3.33 -35.93
N ALA A 229 -58.95 4.59 -35.50
CA ALA A 229 -60.12 5.43 -35.74
C ALA A 229 -60.32 5.72 -37.23
N ALA A 230 -59.25 6.00 -37.99
CA ALA A 230 -59.32 6.20 -39.42
C ALA A 230 -59.81 4.93 -40.15
N GLY A 231 -59.27 3.76 -39.78
CA GLY A 231 -59.69 2.48 -40.33
C GLY A 231 -61.16 2.15 -40.03
N LEU A 232 -61.59 2.37 -38.77
CA LEU A 232 -62.98 2.19 -38.38
C LEU A 232 -63.91 3.14 -39.15
N THR A 233 -63.50 4.41 -39.33
CA THR A 233 -64.27 5.41 -40.08
C THR A 233 -64.44 4.99 -41.54
N LEU A 234 -63.39 4.49 -42.18
CA LEU A 234 -63.48 3.96 -43.56
C LEU A 234 -64.47 2.79 -43.66
N ILE A 235 -64.41 1.85 -42.71
CA ILE A 235 -65.32 0.71 -42.66
C ILE A 235 -66.77 1.17 -42.49
N LEU A 236 -67.01 2.07 -41.53
CA LEU A 236 -68.35 2.62 -41.26
C LEU A 236 -68.89 3.37 -42.48
N TYR A 237 -68.05 4.21 -43.10
CA TYR A 237 -68.40 4.94 -44.31
C TYR A 237 -68.83 3.98 -45.43
N ARG A 238 -68.06 2.92 -45.68
CA ARG A 238 -68.43 1.89 -46.66
C ARG A 238 -69.76 1.22 -46.36
N THR A 239 -70.03 0.92 -45.08
CA THR A 239 -71.28 0.26 -44.69
C THR A 239 -72.51 1.17 -44.78
N ILE A 240 -72.36 2.45 -44.40
CA ILE A 240 -73.47 3.38 -44.26
C ILE A 240 -73.68 4.18 -45.57
N ALA A 241 -72.63 4.81 -46.09
CA ALA A 241 -72.73 5.70 -47.24
C ALA A 241 -72.77 4.95 -48.58
N ASP A 242 -71.94 3.92 -48.76
CA ASP A 242 -71.90 3.15 -50.01
C ASP A 242 -72.92 2.01 -50.04
N GLY A 243 -73.62 1.76 -48.93
CA GLY A 243 -74.63 0.72 -48.79
C GLY A 243 -74.10 -0.70 -49.05
N CYS A 244 -72.78 -0.91 -48.89
CA CYS A 244 -72.17 -2.19 -49.19
C CYS A 244 -72.59 -3.26 -48.18
N ARG A 245 -73.27 -4.30 -48.67
CA ARG A 245 -73.63 -5.49 -47.87
C ARG A 245 -72.94 -6.72 -48.43
N ARG A 246 -72.48 -7.59 -47.52
CA ARG A 246 -71.94 -8.90 -47.91
C ARG A 246 -73.07 -9.91 -47.99
N GLN A 247 -73.30 -10.50 -49.16
CA GLN A 247 -74.34 -11.52 -49.35
C GLN A 247 -73.83 -12.95 -49.12
N ARG A 248 -72.53 -13.20 -49.35
CA ARG A 248 -71.92 -14.55 -49.24
C ARG A 248 -70.75 -14.60 -48.26
N GLY A 249 -70.94 -14.04 -47.06
CA GLY A 249 -69.90 -14.04 -46.01
C GLY A 249 -68.58 -13.40 -46.46
N PHE A 250 -67.44 -14.01 -46.09
CA PHE A 250 -66.08 -13.51 -46.36
C PHE A 250 -65.50 -13.94 -47.73
N GLN A 251 -66.32 -14.48 -48.64
CA GLN A 251 -65.83 -14.92 -49.96
C GLN A 251 -65.41 -13.72 -50.83
N ARG A 252 -64.37 -13.90 -51.65
CA ARG A 252 -63.94 -12.86 -52.62
C ARG A 252 -65.10 -12.56 -53.59
N GLY A 253 -65.44 -11.29 -53.73
CA GLY A 253 -66.55 -10.84 -54.58
C GLY A 253 -67.95 -10.89 -53.95
N SER A 254 -68.07 -11.23 -52.66
CA SER A 254 -69.37 -11.28 -51.96
C SER A 254 -69.95 -9.91 -51.59
N LEU A 255 -69.19 -8.83 -51.79
CA LEU A 255 -69.55 -7.47 -51.43
C LEU A 255 -70.34 -6.85 -52.59
N ILE A 256 -71.63 -6.57 -52.35
CA ILE A 256 -72.50 -5.88 -53.29
C ILE A 256 -72.79 -4.50 -52.70
N CYS A 257 -72.46 -3.45 -53.45
CA CYS A 257 -72.67 -2.07 -53.08
C CYS A 257 -73.79 -1.47 -53.93
N SER A 258 -74.61 -0.62 -53.33
CA SER A 258 -75.71 0.06 -54.05
C SER A 258 -75.22 1.22 -54.91
N ASN A 259 -74.05 1.78 -54.59
CA ASN A 259 -73.45 2.90 -55.31
C ASN A 259 -72.80 2.44 -56.64
N ARG A 260 -72.99 3.21 -57.73
CA ARG A 260 -72.49 2.89 -59.08
C ARG A 260 -71.06 3.35 -59.35
N ASP A 261 -70.43 4.11 -58.45
CA ASP A 261 -69.04 4.55 -58.58
C ASP A 261 -68.05 3.44 -58.20
N ILE A 262 -67.80 2.54 -59.15
CA ILE A 262 -66.88 1.40 -58.99
C ILE A 262 -65.45 1.89 -58.70
N GLU A 263 -65.02 3.00 -59.31
CA GLU A 263 -63.64 3.49 -59.16
C GLU A 263 -63.41 4.06 -57.76
N GLY A 264 -64.36 4.86 -57.24
CA GLY A 264 -64.32 5.35 -55.86
C GLY A 264 -64.29 4.23 -54.82
N ILE A 265 -65.08 3.18 -55.02
CA ILE A 265 -65.09 1.98 -54.15
C ILE A 265 -63.74 1.27 -54.17
N LEU A 266 -63.12 1.10 -55.34
CA LEU A 266 -61.80 0.46 -55.45
C LEU A 266 -60.69 1.27 -54.77
N ARG A 267 -60.71 2.61 -54.88
CA ARG A 267 -59.75 3.48 -54.19
C ARG A 267 -59.90 3.38 -52.68
N ARG A 268 -61.13 3.42 -52.15
CA ARG A 268 -61.39 3.26 -50.71
C ARG A 268 -60.99 1.89 -50.20
N ARG A 269 -61.23 0.83 -50.97
CA ARG A 269 -60.79 -0.51 -50.60
C ARG A 269 -59.27 -0.60 -50.47
N LYS A 270 -58.52 0.00 -51.41
CA LYS A 270 -57.05 0.09 -51.31
C LYS A 270 -56.63 0.90 -50.08
N ALA A 271 -57.36 1.96 -49.75
CA ALA A 271 -57.12 2.75 -48.54
C ALA A 271 -57.40 1.96 -47.25
N GLU A 272 -58.49 1.19 -47.18
CA GLU A 272 -58.79 0.29 -46.06
C GLU A 272 -57.70 -0.76 -45.88
N GLU A 273 -57.25 -1.37 -46.97
CA GLU A 273 -56.17 -2.37 -46.94
C GLU A 273 -54.86 -1.75 -46.46
N LEU A 274 -54.48 -0.57 -47.00
CA LEU A 274 -53.30 0.16 -46.58
C LEU A 274 -53.37 0.54 -45.09
N VAL A 275 -54.48 1.12 -44.63
CA VAL A 275 -54.67 1.51 -43.22
C VAL A 275 -54.65 0.28 -42.31
N GLY A 276 -55.23 -0.84 -42.75
CA GLY A 276 -55.17 -2.12 -42.03
C GLY A 276 -53.73 -2.63 -41.87
N TRP A 277 -52.93 -2.60 -42.95
CA TRP A 277 -51.52 -2.97 -42.89
C TRP A 277 -50.70 -2.03 -42.00
N VAL A 278 -50.95 -0.72 -42.08
CA VAL A 278 -50.29 0.27 -41.22
C VAL A 278 -50.65 0.04 -39.75
N PHE A 279 -51.91 -0.25 -39.43
CA PHE A 279 -52.37 -0.54 -38.06
C PHE A 279 -51.73 -1.81 -37.48
N LEU A 280 -51.69 -2.89 -38.26
CA LEU A 280 -51.01 -4.13 -37.85
C LEU A 280 -49.50 -3.91 -37.70
N GLY A 281 -48.90 -3.14 -38.59
CA GLY A 281 -47.50 -2.75 -38.52
C GLY A 281 -47.18 -1.92 -37.27
N SER A 282 -48.05 -0.97 -36.91
CA SER A 282 -47.87 -0.16 -35.69
C SER A 282 -47.97 -1.00 -34.42
N ILE A 283 -48.94 -1.92 -34.33
CA ILE A 283 -49.07 -2.85 -33.21
C ILE A 283 -47.82 -3.74 -33.06
N ALA A 284 -47.35 -4.31 -34.17
CA ALA A 284 -46.15 -5.16 -34.15
C ALA A 284 -44.90 -4.37 -33.72
N LEU A 285 -44.77 -3.13 -34.19
CA LEU A 285 -43.68 -2.23 -33.83
C LEU A 285 -43.73 -1.82 -32.36
N ASP A 286 -44.91 -1.50 -31.81
CA ASP A 286 -45.11 -1.18 -30.39
C ASP A 286 -44.67 -2.35 -29.51
N ILE A 287 -45.16 -3.56 -29.79
CA ILE A 287 -44.77 -4.78 -29.05
C ILE A 287 -43.26 -5.02 -29.14
N PHE A 288 -42.67 -4.92 -30.33
CA PHE A 288 -41.24 -5.14 -30.51
C PHE A 288 -40.38 -4.15 -29.70
N LEU A 289 -40.72 -2.86 -29.76
CA LEU A 289 -40.00 -1.83 -29.01
C LEU A 289 -40.19 -1.98 -27.50
N ALA A 290 -41.38 -2.37 -27.05
CA ALA A 290 -41.65 -2.62 -25.64
C ALA A 290 -40.85 -3.81 -25.10
N GLN A 291 -40.70 -4.88 -25.88
CA GLN A 291 -39.88 -6.04 -25.53
C GLN A 291 -38.39 -5.71 -25.54
N PHE A 292 -37.91 -4.98 -26.55
CA PHE A 292 -36.50 -4.59 -26.66
C PHE A 292 -36.04 -3.68 -25.51
N ARG A 293 -36.90 -2.76 -25.07
CA ARG A 293 -36.61 -1.79 -24.01
C ARG A 293 -37.03 -2.26 -22.62
N PHE A 294 -37.38 -3.54 -22.47
CA PHE A 294 -37.87 -4.08 -21.21
C PHE A 294 -36.81 -4.03 -20.10
N LYS A 295 -37.14 -3.34 -19.00
CA LYS A 295 -36.30 -3.29 -17.80
C LYS A 295 -36.82 -4.28 -16.75
N PRO A 296 -36.12 -5.39 -16.49
CA PRO A 296 -36.63 -6.48 -15.64
C PRO A 296 -36.80 -6.09 -14.17
N PHE A 297 -36.05 -5.10 -13.69
CA PHE A 297 -36.07 -4.69 -12.30
C PHE A 297 -36.38 -3.20 -12.17
N LYS A 298 -37.27 -2.88 -11.25
CA LYS A 298 -37.45 -1.52 -10.74
C LYS A 298 -36.88 -1.50 -9.33
N THR A 299 -35.86 -0.68 -9.11
CA THR A 299 -35.39 -0.37 -7.75
C THR A 299 -36.43 0.52 -7.10
N GLN A 300 -37.13 0.01 -6.10
CA GLN A 300 -37.93 0.84 -5.21
C GLN A 300 -37.07 1.07 -3.95
N THR A 301 -36.87 2.33 -3.60
CA THR A 301 -36.32 2.72 -2.30
C THR A 301 -37.37 2.38 -1.26
N VAL A 302 -37.13 1.36 -0.45
CA VAL A 302 -38.13 0.85 0.49
C VAL A 302 -38.00 1.56 1.82
N GLU A 303 -36.77 1.72 2.33
CA GLU A 303 -36.56 2.33 3.64
C GLU A 303 -35.09 2.66 3.85
N ARG A 304 -34.82 3.65 4.72
CA ARG A 304 -33.48 3.86 5.30
C ARG A 304 -33.45 3.11 6.60
N VAL A 305 -32.58 2.10 6.69
CA VAL A 305 -32.43 1.28 7.88
C VAL A 305 -30.98 1.38 8.34
N PRO A 306 -30.72 1.59 9.64
CA PRO A 306 -29.37 1.56 10.17
C PRO A 306 -28.74 0.18 9.94
N ARG A 307 -27.49 0.18 9.52
CA ARG A 307 -26.79 -1.04 9.06
C ARG A 307 -26.80 -2.18 10.08
N ARG A 308 -26.67 -1.87 11.37
CA ARG A 308 -26.72 -2.88 12.44
C ARG A 308 -27.98 -3.77 12.43
N VAL A 309 -29.11 -3.26 11.96
CA VAL A 309 -30.36 -4.02 11.86
C VAL A 309 -30.30 -4.99 10.69
N LEU A 310 -29.70 -4.58 9.57
CA LEU A 310 -29.50 -5.43 8.40
C LEU A 310 -28.56 -6.61 8.68
N ASP A 311 -27.47 -6.36 9.42
CA ASP A 311 -26.51 -7.40 9.79
C ASP A 311 -27.11 -8.39 10.80
N ALA A 312 -27.91 -7.91 11.76
CA ALA A 312 -28.62 -8.77 12.72
C ALA A 312 -29.68 -9.68 12.06
N GLU A 313 -30.37 -9.20 11.03
CA GLU A 313 -31.36 -9.97 10.28
C GLU A 313 -30.71 -11.06 9.40
N GLY A 314 -29.48 -10.82 8.91
CA GLY A 314 -28.69 -11.80 8.17
C GLY A 314 -28.24 -12.99 9.02
N ASP A 315 -27.79 -12.74 10.25
CA ASP A 315 -27.25 -13.78 11.14
C ASP A 315 -28.34 -14.61 11.85
N GLY A 316 -29.56 -14.07 12.00
CA GLY A 316 -30.67 -14.75 12.67
C GLY A 316 -31.49 -15.72 11.80
N SER A 317 -31.33 -15.71 10.47
CA SER A 317 -32.19 -16.47 9.54
C SER A 317 -31.73 -17.90 9.20
N ASP A 318 -30.56 -18.32 9.70
CA ASP A 318 -30.02 -19.69 9.47
C ASP A 318 -30.63 -20.77 10.41
N GLY A 319 -31.66 -20.42 11.20
CA GLY A 319 -32.44 -21.36 12.01
C GLY A 319 -33.60 -22.07 11.29
N GLY A 320 -33.80 -21.82 9.99
CA GLY A 320 -34.81 -22.52 9.18
C GLY A 320 -34.45 -24.00 8.94
N PRO A 321 -35.42 -24.94 8.92
CA PRO A 321 -35.15 -26.37 8.84
C PRO A 321 -34.46 -26.76 7.52
N ALA A 322 -33.17 -27.10 7.59
CA ALA A 322 -32.43 -28.06 6.77
C ALA A 322 -32.83 -28.19 5.27
N GLY A 323 -33.02 -27.08 4.57
CA GLY A 323 -33.30 -27.06 3.14
C GLY A 323 -32.02 -27.10 2.31
N ARG A 324 -31.46 -28.31 2.09
CA ARG A 324 -30.41 -28.62 1.09
C ARG A 324 -29.26 -27.60 1.00
N ARG A 325 -28.27 -27.77 1.87
CA ARG A 325 -26.89 -27.32 1.66
C ARG A 325 -26.43 -27.76 0.26
N ARG A 326 -26.44 -26.84 -0.71
CA ARG A 326 -25.60 -26.95 -1.89
C ARG A 326 -24.16 -27.00 -1.40
N ASN A 327 -23.47 -28.08 -1.71
CA ASN A 327 -22.03 -28.28 -1.56
C ASN A 327 -21.27 -27.05 -2.10
N ARG A 328 -21.06 -26.04 -1.26
CA ARG A 328 -20.03 -25.04 -1.47
C ARG A 328 -18.72 -25.73 -1.10
N LYS A 329 -17.92 -26.02 -2.13
CA LYS A 329 -16.55 -26.52 -1.99
C LYS A 329 -15.82 -25.67 -0.93
N PRO A 330 -15.04 -26.30 -0.03
CA PRO A 330 -14.36 -25.58 1.04
C PRO A 330 -13.44 -24.52 0.43
N ARG A 331 -13.67 -23.25 0.78
CA ARG A 331 -12.69 -22.19 0.51
C ARG A 331 -11.47 -22.46 1.38
N ALA A 332 -10.30 -22.49 0.76
CA ALA A 332 -9.02 -22.67 1.42
C ALA A 332 -8.88 -21.65 2.57
N LYS A 333 -8.71 -22.16 3.80
CA LYS A 333 -8.37 -21.36 4.96
C LYS A 333 -6.88 -21.02 4.86
N VAL A 334 -6.57 -19.79 4.45
CA VAL A 334 -5.22 -19.24 4.57
C VAL A 334 -4.99 -18.95 6.05
N ARG A 335 -4.17 -19.76 6.72
CA ARG A 335 -3.64 -19.45 8.05
C ARG A 335 -2.29 -18.75 7.86
N PRO A 336 -2.10 -17.52 8.36
CA PRO A 336 -0.77 -16.94 8.43
C PRO A 336 0.04 -17.74 9.47
N THR A 337 1.05 -18.47 9.01
CA THR A 337 2.06 -19.09 9.86
C THR A 337 3.10 -18.03 10.19
N ALA A 338 2.98 -17.42 11.37
CA ALA A 338 4.07 -16.67 11.97
C ALA A 338 5.03 -17.69 12.62
N GLY A 339 5.95 -18.23 11.83
CA GLY A 339 7.12 -18.94 12.34
C GLY A 339 8.18 -17.92 12.69
N GLY A 340 8.32 -17.59 13.98
CA GLY A 340 9.38 -16.73 14.46
C GLY A 340 10.64 -17.56 14.72
N ASP A 341 11.57 -17.55 13.78
CA ASP A 341 12.96 -17.93 14.04
C ASP A 341 13.75 -16.70 14.49
N ARG A 342 14.71 -16.90 15.40
CA ARG A 342 15.53 -15.85 16.04
C ARG A 342 16.44 -15.07 15.08
N HIS A 343 16.38 -15.34 13.78
CA HIS A 343 17.14 -14.67 12.74
C HIS A 343 16.20 -14.23 11.60
N GLY A 344 15.54 -13.08 11.79
CA GLY A 344 14.85 -12.36 10.72
C GLY A 344 13.42 -12.83 10.46
N VAL A 345 12.48 -11.89 10.58
CA VAL A 345 11.07 -12.08 10.21
C VAL A 345 10.97 -12.17 8.70
N SER A 346 10.71 -13.36 8.16
CA SER A 346 10.34 -13.56 6.76
C SER A 346 8.86 -13.91 6.63
N LEU A 347 8.14 -13.16 5.79
CA LEU A 347 6.72 -13.38 5.49
C LEU A 347 6.60 -14.37 4.33
N GLY A 348 6.53 -15.67 4.65
CA GLY A 348 6.26 -16.72 3.67
C GLY A 348 4.75 -17.01 3.52
N VAL A 349 4.19 -16.84 2.32
CA VAL A 349 2.84 -17.31 1.98
C VAL A 349 2.94 -18.68 1.32
N SER A 350 2.56 -19.74 2.03
CA SER A 350 2.44 -21.08 1.44
C SER A 350 0.99 -21.38 1.06
N VAL A 351 0.76 -21.83 -0.17
CA VAL A 351 -0.54 -22.30 -0.66
C VAL A 351 -0.41 -23.79 -0.96
N ARG A 352 -1.14 -24.63 -0.23
CA ARG A 352 -1.31 -26.06 -0.57
C ARG A 352 -2.67 -26.24 -1.26
N PHE A 353 -2.65 -26.91 -2.42
CA PHE A 353 -3.83 -27.23 -3.22
C PHE A 353 -4.58 -28.44 -2.70
#